data_AF-A0A1B6JP23-F1
#
_entry.id   AF-A0A1B6JP23-F1
#
_cell.length_a   1.000
_cell.length_b   1.000
_cell.length_c   1.000
_cell.angle_alpha   90.00
_cell.angle_beta   90.00
_cell.angle_gamma   90.00
#
_symmetry.space_group_name_H-M   'P 1'
#
loop_
_entity.id
_entity.type
_entity.pdbx_description
1 polymer ?
#
loop_
_entity_poly.entity_id
_entity_poly.type
_entity_poly.pdbx_seq_one_letter_code
_entity_poly.pdbx_strand_id
1 'polypeptide(L)'
;MADSTSLSHTEAYQDSRMQTQRDWPQMSTKARKTLVELKQRYNLFSALYTGAAFLITVASLPALLLLYVAVSISRLFWLRLLEQFHPELEFVRSTSVRTTVDTVRNQGIITVVLQVKGQCDIHLFRTRLQTDMLDRRKNGKLAFPHLRTK
;
A
#
# COMPACT_ATOMS: atom_id res chain seq x y z
N MET A 1 -37.20 24.63 61.74
CA MET A 1 -36.32 25.75 61.32
C MET A 1 -35.25 25.24 60.35
N ALA A 2 -35.63 24.77 59.15
CA ALA A 2 -34.67 24.26 58.16
C ALA A 2 -35.08 24.51 56.70
N ASP A 3 -36.10 25.33 56.45
CA ASP A 3 -36.72 25.47 55.10
C ASP A 3 -36.44 26.80 54.40
N SER A 4 -35.96 27.82 55.10
CA SER A 4 -35.69 29.14 54.49
C SER A 4 -34.35 29.21 53.77
N THR A 5 -33.39 28.35 54.13
CA THR A 5 -32.01 28.37 53.59
C THR A 5 -31.86 27.52 52.33
N SER A 6 -32.73 26.52 52.13
CA SER A 6 -32.74 25.68 50.92
C SER A 6 -33.35 26.44 49.75
N LEU A 7 -34.44 27.17 49.98
CA LEU A 7 -35.17 27.92 48.94
C LEU A 7 -34.29 29.00 48.28
N SER A 8 -33.56 29.78 49.09
CA SER A 8 -32.66 30.84 48.60
C SER A 8 -31.49 30.31 47.77
N HIS A 9 -31.01 29.10 48.09
CA HIS A 9 -29.90 28.48 47.36
C HIS A 9 -30.34 27.94 46.00
N THR A 10 -31.58 27.45 45.88
CA THR A 10 -32.18 27.06 44.60
C THR A 10 -32.46 28.25 43.71
N GLU A 11 -32.94 29.36 44.28
CA GLU A 11 -33.18 30.60 43.52
C GLU A 11 -31.88 31.19 43.01
N ALA A 12 -30.84 31.29 43.84
CA ALA A 12 -29.52 31.77 43.43
C ALA A 12 -28.88 30.87 42.34
N TYR A 13 -29.10 29.55 42.41
CA TYR A 13 -28.63 28.62 41.40
C TYR A 13 -29.40 28.75 40.08
N GLN A 14 -30.73 28.93 40.13
CA GLN A 14 -31.54 29.17 38.94
C GLN A 14 -31.21 30.51 38.29
N ASP A 15 -31.00 31.56 39.07
CA ASP A 15 -30.70 32.89 38.54
C ASP A 15 -29.29 32.91 37.91
N SER A 16 -28.31 32.29 38.57
CA SER A 16 -26.98 32.06 38.00
C SER A 16 -27.05 31.29 36.68
N ARG A 17 -27.88 30.22 36.60
CA ARG A 17 -28.05 29.45 35.36
C ARG A 17 -28.73 30.27 34.26
N MET A 18 -29.70 31.13 34.62
CA MET A 18 -30.37 32.04 33.67
C MET A 18 -29.48 33.19 33.22
N GLN A 19 -28.45 33.54 33.99
CA GLN A 19 -27.46 34.56 33.65
C GLN A 19 -26.36 33.96 32.76
N THR A 20 -25.84 32.77 33.11
CA THR A 20 -24.87 32.04 32.27
C THR A 20 -25.46 31.65 30.91
N GLN A 21 -26.76 31.36 30.82
CA GLN A 21 -27.42 31.07 29.54
C GLN A 21 -27.69 32.35 28.70
N ARG A 22 -27.65 33.54 29.30
CA ARG A 22 -27.75 34.84 28.61
C ARG A 22 -26.40 35.40 28.17
N ASP A 23 -25.32 35.01 28.82
CA ASP A 23 -23.94 35.42 28.52
C ASP A 23 -23.28 34.63 27.39
N TRP A 24 -24.05 34.19 26.39
CA TRP A 24 -23.43 33.90 25.11
C TRP A 24 -22.90 35.22 24.55
N PRO A 25 -21.60 35.34 24.18
CA PRO A 25 -21.13 36.54 23.53
C PRO A 25 -22.03 36.76 22.32
N GLN A 26 -22.76 37.88 22.31
CA GLN A 26 -23.57 38.25 21.16
C GLN A 26 -22.59 38.46 20.00
N MET A 27 -22.33 37.39 19.25
CA MET A 27 -21.48 37.45 18.09
C MET A 27 -22.07 38.51 17.19
N SER A 28 -21.29 39.57 16.97
CA SER A 28 -21.60 40.62 16.02
C SER A 28 -22.14 39.98 14.75
N THR A 29 -23.18 40.57 14.17
CA THR A 29 -23.77 40.10 12.92
C THR A 29 -22.72 39.92 11.82
N LYS A 30 -21.62 40.69 11.88
CA LYS A 30 -20.44 40.53 11.03
C LYS A 30 -19.72 39.19 11.24
N ALA A 31 -19.46 38.82 12.50
CA ALA A 31 -18.82 37.55 12.86
C ALA A 31 -19.67 36.33 12.49
N ARG A 32 -21.01 36.43 12.59
CA ARG A 32 -21.91 35.37 12.13
C ARG A 32 -21.85 35.18 10.61
N LYS A 33 -21.84 36.27 9.85
CA LYS A 33 -21.71 36.23 8.39
C LYS A 33 -20.38 35.62 7.96
N THR A 34 -19.26 36.01 8.58
CA THR A 34 -17.94 35.45 8.25
C THR A 34 -17.84 33.97 8.57
N LEU A 35 -18.40 33.50 9.69
CA LEU A 35 -18.42 32.07 10.01
C LEU A 35 -19.25 31.25 9.02
N VAL A 36 -20.40 31.78 8.57
CA VAL A 36 -21.22 31.14 7.53
C VAL A 36 -20.45 31.07 6.21
N GLU A 37 -19.79 32.16 5.81
CA GLU A 37 -18.96 32.18 4.60
C GLU A 37 -17.77 31.20 4.68
N LEU A 38 -17.08 31.13 5.83
CA LEU A 38 -15.98 30.19 6.05
C LEU A 38 -16.47 28.75 6.03
N LYS A 39 -17.59 28.46 6.70
CA LYS A 39 -18.21 27.12 6.69
C LYS A 39 -18.63 26.73 5.27
N GLN A 40 -19.18 27.66 4.51
CA GLN A 40 -19.58 27.43 3.13
C GLN A 40 -18.36 27.15 2.23
N ARG A 41 -17.28 27.92 2.37
CA ARG A 41 -16.01 27.65 1.66
C ARG A 41 -15.42 26.30 2.05
N TYR A 42 -15.40 25.97 3.35
CA TYR A 42 -14.94 24.68 3.84
C TYR A 42 -15.74 23.52 3.26
N ASN A 43 -17.07 23.62 3.25
CA ASN A 43 -17.94 22.60 2.66
C ASN A 43 -17.67 22.43 1.17
N LEU A 44 -17.44 23.54 0.44
CA LEU A 44 -17.08 23.49 -0.98
C LEU A 44 -15.73 22.80 -1.18
N PHE A 45 -14.69 23.17 -0.42
CA PHE A 45 -13.38 22.53 -0.50
C PHE A 45 -13.44 21.04 -0.14
N SER A 46 -14.21 20.68 0.89
CA SER A 46 -14.43 19.30 1.30
C SER A 46 -15.14 18.49 0.19
N ALA A 47 -16.17 19.06 -0.43
CA ALA A 47 -16.87 18.44 -1.55
C ALA A 47 -15.96 18.27 -2.78
N LEU A 48 -15.15 19.28 -3.11
CA LEU A 48 -14.17 19.18 -4.20
C LEU A 48 -13.09 18.14 -3.91
N TYR A 49 -12.57 18.10 -2.69
CA TYR A 49 -11.57 17.13 -2.27
C TYR A 49 -12.09 15.70 -2.33
N THR A 50 -13.27 15.45 -1.75
CA THR A 50 -13.89 14.12 -1.76
C THR A 50 -14.29 13.69 -3.17
N GLY A 51 -14.80 14.61 -4.00
CA GLY A 51 -15.09 14.37 -5.41
C GLY A 51 -13.83 14.02 -6.20
N ALA A 52 -12.74 14.78 -6.03
CA ALA A 52 -11.46 14.50 -6.68
C ALA A 52 -10.87 13.16 -6.23
N ALA A 53 -10.89 12.86 -4.93
CA ALA A 53 -10.42 11.58 -4.39
C ALA A 53 -11.23 10.39 -4.95
N PHE A 54 -12.55 10.55 -5.08
CA PHE A 54 -13.41 9.54 -5.69
C PHE A 54 -13.06 9.33 -7.18
N LEU A 55 -12.93 10.40 -7.96
CA LEU A 55 -12.56 10.32 -9.37
C LEU A 55 -11.18 9.67 -9.58
N ILE A 56 -10.20 10.04 -8.76
CA ILE A 56 -8.85 9.43 -8.80
C ILE A 56 -8.94 7.94 -8.49
N THR A 57 -9.74 7.56 -7.50
CA THR A 57 -9.92 6.14 -7.13
C THR A 57 -10.60 5.36 -8.27
N VAL A 58 -11.66 5.92 -8.85
CA VAL A 58 -12.36 5.30 -9.98
C VAL A 58 -11.45 5.21 -11.22
N ALA A 59 -10.60 6.20 -11.46
CA ALA A 59 -9.64 6.20 -12.57
C ALA A 59 -8.44 5.28 -12.32
N SER A 60 -8.03 5.06 -11.07
CA SER A 60 -6.91 4.18 -10.75
C SER A 60 -7.26 2.70 -10.88
N LEU A 61 -8.52 2.31 -10.62
CA LEU A 61 -9.04 0.96 -10.81
C LEU A 61 -8.75 0.36 -12.21
N PRO A 62 -9.15 1.00 -13.33
CA PRO A 62 -8.85 0.48 -14.66
C PRO A 62 -7.35 0.51 -14.96
N ALA A 63 -6.60 1.50 -14.46
CA ALA A 63 -5.15 1.54 -14.62
C ALA A 63 -4.46 0.34 -13.94
N LEU A 64 -4.90 -0.02 -12.73
CA LEU A 64 -4.40 -1.21 -12.02
C LEU A 64 -4.75 -2.50 -12.74
N LEU A 65 -5.97 -2.61 -13.29
CA LEU A 65 -6.37 -3.76 -14.11
C LEU A 65 -5.51 -3.89 -15.37
N LEU A 66 -5.27 -2.78 -16.09
CA LEU A 66 -4.41 -2.77 -17.26
C LEU A 66 -2.97 -3.15 -16.90
N LEU A 67 -2.44 -2.65 -15.79
CA LEU A 67 -1.12 -3.02 -15.30
C LEU A 67 -1.03 -4.52 -14.99
N TYR A 68 -2.04 -5.07 -14.29
CA TYR A 68 -2.12 -6.50 -14.01
C TYR A 68 -2.14 -7.35 -15.29
N VAL A 69 -2.94 -6.96 -16.27
CA VAL A 69 -3.01 -7.63 -17.58
C VAL A 69 -1.66 -7.55 -18.29
N ALA A 70 -1.03 -6.38 -18.35
CA ALA A 70 0.26 -6.19 -18.99
C ALA A 70 1.36 -7.05 -18.35
N VAL A 71 1.43 -7.09 -17.03
CA VAL A 71 2.39 -7.95 -16.29
C VAL A 71 2.09 -9.43 -16.55
N SER A 72 0.82 -9.81 -16.58
CA SER A 72 0.40 -11.20 -16.84
C SER A 72 0.77 -11.66 -18.25
N ILE A 73 0.53 -10.82 -19.26
CA ILE A 73 0.90 -11.10 -20.66
C ILE A 73 2.42 -11.15 -20.81
N SER A 74 3.14 -10.18 -20.23
CA SER A 74 4.61 -10.16 -20.27
C SER A 74 5.18 -11.45 -19.69
N ARG A 75 4.70 -11.88 -18.53
CA ARG A 75 5.09 -13.16 -17.92
C ARG A 75 4.79 -14.35 -18.83
N LEU A 76 3.59 -14.41 -19.41
CA LEU A 76 3.22 -15.49 -20.32
C LEU A 76 4.15 -15.54 -21.53
N PHE A 77 4.43 -14.38 -22.11
CA PHE A 77 5.33 -14.23 -23.24
C PHE A 77 6.75 -14.70 -22.89
N TRP A 78 7.30 -14.24 -21.77
CA TRP A 78 8.61 -14.68 -21.30
C TRP A 78 8.67 -16.18 -21.04
N LEU A 79 7.66 -16.76 -20.35
CA LEU A 79 7.63 -18.19 -20.11
C LEU A 79 7.59 -19.00 -21.41
N ARG A 80 6.76 -18.58 -22.38
CA ARG A 80 6.71 -19.25 -23.70
C ARG A 80 8.02 -19.13 -24.47
N LEU A 81 8.66 -17.97 -24.40
CA LEU A 81 9.95 -17.74 -25.03
C LEU A 81 11.01 -18.67 -24.41
N LEU A 82 11.06 -18.76 -23.09
CA LEU A 82 11.98 -19.67 -22.39
C LEU A 82 11.68 -21.14 -22.69
N GLU A 83 10.41 -21.55 -22.72
CA GLU A 83 10.01 -22.92 -23.11
C GLU A 83 10.48 -23.26 -24.54
N GLN A 84 10.49 -22.30 -25.45
CA GLN A 84 10.96 -22.51 -26.82
C GLN A 84 12.50 -22.59 -26.92
N PHE A 85 13.22 -21.79 -26.14
CA PHE A 85 14.70 -21.84 -26.12
C PHE A 85 15.27 -23.03 -25.34
N HIS A 86 14.50 -23.56 -24.39
CA HIS A 86 14.90 -24.65 -23.51
C HIS A 86 13.80 -25.73 -23.42
N PRO A 87 13.58 -26.49 -24.51
CA PRO A 87 12.53 -27.50 -24.56
C PRO A 87 12.72 -28.65 -23.54
N GLU A 88 13.93 -28.83 -23.02
CA GLU A 88 14.26 -29.79 -21.96
C GLU A 88 13.83 -29.35 -20.55
N LEU A 89 13.42 -28.10 -20.36
CA LEU A 89 13.07 -27.52 -19.05
C LEU A 89 11.56 -27.33 -18.90
N GLU A 90 10.97 -27.88 -17.83
CA GLU A 90 9.57 -27.66 -17.48
C GLU A 90 9.44 -26.43 -16.56
N PHE A 91 8.86 -25.35 -17.09
CA PHE A 91 8.68 -24.11 -16.33
C PHE A 91 7.40 -24.12 -15.51
N VAL A 92 7.50 -23.74 -14.23
CA VAL A 92 6.35 -23.67 -13.32
C VAL A 92 5.46 -22.48 -13.70
N ARG A 93 4.29 -22.78 -14.26
CA ARG A 93 3.30 -21.76 -14.69
C ARG A 93 2.45 -21.20 -13.53
N SER A 94 2.46 -21.83 -12.36
CA SER A 94 1.67 -21.41 -11.20
C SER A 94 2.36 -20.29 -10.42
N THR A 95 1.67 -19.16 -10.26
CA THR A 95 2.07 -18.09 -9.33
C THR A 95 1.33 -18.34 -8.02
N SER A 96 2.02 -18.87 -7.01
CA SER A 96 1.42 -19.00 -5.67
C SER A 96 1.43 -17.64 -4.97
N VAL A 97 0.44 -17.40 -4.09
CA VAL A 97 0.40 -16.22 -3.19
C VAL A 97 1.75 -16.03 -2.47
N ARG A 98 2.43 -17.15 -2.17
CA ARG A 98 3.77 -17.19 -1.59
C ARG A 98 4.83 -16.49 -2.44
N THR A 99 4.81 -16.63 -3.77
CA THR A 99 5.76 -15.95 -4.67
C THR A 99 5.59 -14.43 -4.59
N THR A 100 4.36 -13.92 -4.52
CA THR A 100 4.08 -12.48 -4.40
C THR A 100 4.52 -11.93 -3.04
N VAL A 101 4.23 -12.66 -1.96
CA VAL A 101 4.59 -12.24 -0.59
C VAL A 101 6.11 -12.33 -0.38
N ASP A 102 6.77 -13.36 -0.90
CA ASP A 102 8.22 -13.53 -0.81
C ASP A 102 8.97 -12.48 -1.64
N THR A 103 8.42 -12.02 -2.78
CA THR A 103 9.03 -10.94 -3.58
C THR A 103 9.04 -9.60 -2.83
N VAL A 104 8.04 -9.32 -2.00
CA VAL A 104 7.98 -8.08 -1.20
C VAL A 104 8.99 -8.13 -0.04
N ARG A 105 9.14 -9.28 0.63
CA ARG A 105 10.06 -9.43 1.77
C ARG A 105 11.52 -9.66 1.35
N ASN A 106 11.75 -10.28 0.21
CA ASN A 106 13.07 -10.61 -0.31
C ASN A 106 13.29 -9.94 -1.67
N GLN A 107 13.16 -8.61 -1.73
CA GLN A 107 13.47 -7.87 -2.95
C GLN A 107 14.92 -8.17 -3.38
N GLY A 108 15.08 -8.83 -4.53
CA GLY A 108 16.38 -9.22 -5.08
C GLY A 108 16.77 -10.70 -4.88
N ILE A 109 15.96 -11.52 -4.18
CA ILE A 109 16.19 -12.97 -4.11
C ILE A 109 15.34 -13.67 -5.18
N ILE A 110 16.01 -14.32 -6.14
CA ILE A 110 15.35 -15.12 -7.18
C ILE A 110 15.30 -16.57 -6.69
N THR A 111 14.14 -17.04 -6.26
CA THR A 111 13.92 -18.46 -5.93
C THR A 111 13.44 -19.20 -7.17
N VAL A 112 14.31 -20.00 -7.78
CA VAL A 112 13.96 -20.87 -8.91
C VAL A 112 13.71 -22.28 -8.37
N VAL A 113 12.50 -22.81 -8.56
CA VAL A 113 12.20 -24.22 -8.30
C VAL A 113 12.36 -24.96 -9.61
N LEU A 114 13.43 -25.75 -9.74
CA LEU A 114 13.69 -26.57 -10.92
C LEU A 114 13.23 -28.00 -10.65
N GLN A 115 12.34 -28.54 -11.47
CA GLN A 115 11.97 -29.96 -11.44
C GLN A 115 12.70 -30.70 -12.55
N VAL A 116 13.72 -31.49 -12.19
CA VAL A 116 14.46 -32.31 -13.15
C VAL A 116 13.78 -33.67 -13.30
N LYS A 117 13.37 -34.05 -14.51
CA LYS A 117 12.87 -35.40 -14.81
C LYS A 117 14.05 -36.27 -15.25
N GLY A 118 14.52 -37.18 -14.39
CA GLY A 118 15.60 -38.13 -14.69
C GLY A 118 16.58 -38.33 -13.52
N GLN A 119 17.71 -38.99 -13.77
CA GLN A 119 18.81 -39.08 -12.78
C GLN A 119 19.45 -37.70 -12.61
N CYS A 120 19.18 -37.05 -11.49
CA CYS A 120 19.77 -35.77 -11.13
C CYS A 120 20.97 -36.01 -10.21
N ASP A 121 22.18 -35.80 -10.74
CA ASP A 121 23.38 -35.70 -9.91
C ASP A 121 23.45 -34.29 -9.33
N ILE A 122 22.98 -34.17 -8.09
CA ILE A 122 22.93 -32.90 -7.34
C ILE A 122 24.35 -32.32 -7.15
N HIS A 123 25.37 -33.16 -7.01
CA HIS A 123 26.74 -32.70 -6.84
C HIS A 123 27.27 -32.08 -8.13
N LEU A 124 27.09 -32.77 -9.26
CA LEU A 124 27.47 -32.24 -10.57
C LEU A 124 26.72 -30.94 -10.88
N PHE A 125 25.41 -30.90 -10.62
CA PHE A 125 24.59 -29.71 -10.83
C PHE A 125 25.07 -28.53 -9.98
N ARG A 126 25.35 -28.76 -8.69
CA ARG A 126 25.85 -27.72 -7.77
C ARG A 126 27.20 -27.19 -8.23
N THR A 127 28.12 -28.06 -8.61
CA THR A 127 29.45 -27.65 -9.12
C THR A 127 29.31 -26.84 -10.40
N ARG A 128 28.47 -27.27 -11.35
CA ARG A 128 28.23 -26.55 -12.60
C ARG A 128 27.60 -25.18 -12.36
N LEU A 129 26.58 -25.11 -11.51
CA LEU A 129 25.93 -23.85 -11.16
C LEU A 129 26.92 -22.90 -10.48
N GLN A 130 27.76 -23.42 -9.58
CA GLN A 130 28.78 -22.64 -8.91
C GLN A 130 29.80 -22.06 -9.91
N THR A 131 30.28 -22.86 -10.86
CA THR A 131 31.19 -22.39 -11.90
C THR A 131 30.53 -21.37 -12.83
N ASP A 132 29.31 -21.63 -13.30
CA ASP A 132 28.63 -20.78 -14.29
C ASP A 132 28.04 -19.49 -13.70
N MET A 133 27.79 -19.45 -12.39
CA MET A 133 27.26 -18.26 -11.70
C MET A 133 28.29 -17.53 -10.85
N LEU A 134 29.18 -18.21 -10.12
CA LEU A 134 30.17 -17.55 -9.26
C LEU A 134 31.49 -17.28 -9.98
N ASP A 135 31.91 -18.16 -10.88
CA ASP A 135 33.24 -18.08 -11.53
C ASP A 135 33.18 -17.54 -12.96
N ARG A 136 31.99 -17.30 -13.50
CA ARG A 136 31.82 -16.73 -14.85
C ARG A 136 32.53 -15.39 -14.96
N ARG A 137 33.50 -15.29 -15.87
CA ARG A 137 34.22 -14.05 -16.16
C ARG A 137 33.82 -13.49 -17.51
N LYS A 138 33.63 -12.17 -17.57
CA LYS A 138 33.46 -11.41 -18.82
C LYS A 138 34.56 -10.34 -18.84
N ASN A 139 35.39 -10.34 -19.88
CA ASN A 139 36.53 -9.42 -20.02
C ASN A 139 37.51 -9.44 -18.82
N GLY A 140 37.80 -10.64 -18.31
CA GLY A 140 38.74 -10.84 -17.19
C GLY A 140 38.19 -10.49 -15.80
N LYS A 141 37.00 -9.87 -15.71
CA LYS A 141 36.31 -9.57 -14.45
C LYS A 141 35.21 -10.59 -14.19
N LEU A 142 34.93 -10.89 -12.92
CA LEU A 142 33.77 -11.69 -12.54
C LEU A 142 32.50 -11.02 -13.05
N ALA A 143 31.63 -11.79 -13.68
CA ALA A 143 30.34 -11.34 -14.18
C ALA A 143 29.42 -10.96 -13.01
N PHE A 144 29.55 -11.65 -11.87
CA PHE A 144 28.74 -11.44 -10.67
C PHE A 144 29.62 -11.29 -9.41
N PRO A 145 30.33 -10.17 -9.24
CA PRO A 145 31.32 -10.01 -8.17
C PRO A 145 30.70 -10.04 -6.76
N HIS A 146 29.44 -9.63 -6.62
CA HIS A 146 28.72 -9.56 -5.34
C HIS A 146 27.98 -10.85 -4.98
N LEU A 147 27.99 -11.88 -5.84
CA LEU A 147 27.28 -13.13 -5.59
C LEU A 147 28.07 -14.11 -4.70
N ARG A 148 29.34 -13.79 -4.40
CA ARG A 148 30.17 -14.63 -3.53
C ARG A 148 29.77 -14.42 -2.07
N THR A 149 28.98 -15.34 -1.55
CA THR A 149 28.85 -15.54 -0.09
C THR A 149 30.15 -16.16 0.45
N LYS A 150 30.62 -15.63 1.60
CA LYS A 150 31.70 -16.25 2.38
C LYS A 150 31.23 -17.58 2.99
#